data_AF-A0A645DQV1-F1
#
_entry.id   AF-A0A645DQV1-F1
#
_cell.length_a   1.000
_cell.length_b   1.000
_cell.length_c   1.000
_cell.angle_alpha   90.00
_cell.angle_beta   90.00
_cell.angle_gamma   90.00
#
_symmetry.space_group_name_H-M   'P 1'
#
loop_
_entity.id
_entity.type
_entity.pdbx_description
1 polymer ?
#
loop_
_entity_poly.entity_id
_entity_poly.type
_entity_poly.pdbx_seq_one_letter_code
_entity_poly.pdbx_strand_id
1 'polypeptide(L)'
;MAGQDFTDFARVNRESMAATLDWFDRYLTRHPDVQLVYRRHPSEWNSPALLELAKKHANFHVIFEYSVRQWIVAADDILIWMSTAIAEVYFAQKGCHVVRPQPIPHEFDPVIYQGAAALTSYEALEEALAAPHGSFPIAKEVIEGYFDPAPQPAYLRMADLLEQVLREPPRDHPFDSEFKPHFNWLKFFALLGVHGMDALHLDPAKFHRICPPFARFAGRIYGYIQKAKVKKADIRRWQADIDRCLAQK
;
A
#
# COMPACT_ATOMS: atom_id res chain seq x y z
N MET A 1 3.10 -14.11 -0.76
CA MET A 1 3.60 -14.81 -1.97
C MET A 1 5.09 -15.02 -1.81
N ALA A 2 5.51 -16.15 -1.21
CA ALA A 2 6.92 -16.51 -1.10
C ALA A 2 7.10 -17.84 -1.84
N GLY A 3 7.89 -17.84 -2.93
CA GLY A 3 8.21 -19.04 -3.71
C GLY A 3 7.95 -18.98 -5.22
N GLN A 4 7.48 -17.86 -5.79
CA GLN A 4 7.41 -17.69 -7.24
C GLN A 4 8.76 -17.21 -7.81
N ASP A 5 9.11 -17.70 -8.99
CA ASP A 5 10.25 -17.24 -9.77
C ASP A 5 10.00 -15.80 -10.24
N PHE A 6 10.77 -14.85 -9.71
CA PHE A 6 10.67 -13.43 -10.06
C PHE A 6 11.44 -13.07 -11.34
N THR A 7 12.09 -14.03 -11.99
CA THR A 7 12.94 -13.77 -13.17
C THR A 7 12.14 -13.13 -14.31
N ASP A 8 10.93 -13.63 -14.56
CA ASP A 8 10.07 -13.07 -15.60
C ASP A 8 9.59 -11.65 -15.26
N PHE A 9 9.20 -11.40 -14.00
CA PHE A 9 8.83 -10.06 -13.57
C PHE A 9 10.01 -9.07 -13.69
N ALA A 10 11.21 -9.49 -13.27
CA ALA A 10 12.42 -8.67 -13.37
C ALA A 10 12.80 -8.37 -14.83
N ARG A 11 12.60 -9.35 -15.73
CA ARG A 11 12.79 -9.16 -17.17
C ARG A 11 11.80 -8.14 -17.72
N VAL A 12 10.50 -8.33 -17.47
CA VAL A 12 9.44 -7.41 -17.93
C VAL A 12 9.65 -5.99 -17.39
N ASN A 13 10.04 -5.85 -16.12
CA ASN A 13 10.36 -4.56 -15.53
C ASN A 13 11.48 -3.82 -16.30
N ARG A 14 12.60 -4.50 -16.54
CA ARG A 14 13.75 -3.94 -17.24
C ARG A 14 13.43 -3.59 -18.70
N GLU A 15 12.74 -4.48 -19.42
CA GLU A 15 12.33 -4.22 -20.81
C GLU A 15 11.31 -3.07 -20.90
N SER A 16 10.35 -3.01 -19.97
CA SER A 16 9.38 -1.91 -19.88
C SER A 16 10.07 -0.58 -19.59
N MET A 17 11.01 -0.55 -18.64
CA MET A 17 11.78 0.64 -18.30
C MET A 17 12.59 1.13 -19.50
N ALA A 18 13.32 0.23 -20.17
CA ALA A 18 14.13 0.58 -21.34
C ALA A 18 13.27 1.19 -22.46
N ALA A 19 12.14 0.56 -22.79
CA ALA A 19 11.21 1.09 -23.80
C ALA A 19 10.58 2.43 -23.37
N THR A 20 10.22 2.58 -22.09
CA THR A 20 9.66 3.84 -21.58
C THR A 20 10.68 4.98 -21.67
N LEU A 21 11.94 4.73 -21.34
CA LEU A 21 13.00 5.74 -21.44
C LEU A 21 13.33 6.09 -22.89
N ASP A 22 13.28 5.13 -23.82
CA ASP A 22 13.36 5.42 -25.27
C ASP A 22 12.21 6.31 -25.74
N TRP A 23 10.99 6.05 -25.26
CA TRP A 23 9.84 6.89 -25.58
C TRP A 23 10.00 8.30 -25.03
N PHE A 24 10.50 8.45 -23.81
CA PHE A 24 10.78 9.77 -23.22
C PHE A 24 11.89 10.51 -23.97
N ASP A 25 12.95 9.82 -24.37
CA ASP A 25 14.02 10.39 -25.19
C ASP A 25 13.48 10.99 -26.50
N ARG A 26 12.68 10.21 -27.22
CA ARG A 26 12.02 10.63 -28.47
C ARG A 26 11.08 11.81 -28.24
N TYR A 27 10.24 11.73 -27.21
CA TYR A 27 9.23 12.74 -26.91
C TYR A 27 9.88 14.07 -26.53
N LEU A 28 10.85 14.07 -25.60
CA LEU A 28 11.53 15.29 -25.14
C LEU A 28 12.36 15.96 -26.25
N THR A 29 12.88 15.18 -27.20
CA THR A 29 13.55 15.72 -28.39
C THR A 29 12.58 16.53 -29.26
N ARG A 30 11.31 16.12 -29.34
CA ARG A 30 10.28 16.76 -30.17
C ARG A 30 9.51 17.85 -29.44
N HIS A 31 9.51 17.81 -28.11
CA HIS A 31 8.76 18.70 -27.22
C HIS A 31 9.71 19.37 -26.19
N PRO A 32 10.58 20.30 -26.63
CA PRO A 32 11.57 20.95 -25.75
C PRO A 32 10.94 21.86 -24.68
N ASP A 33 9.67 22.24 -24.85
CA ASP A 33 8.88 23.03 -23.91
C ASP A 33 8.32 22.20 -22.74
N VAL A 34 8.18 20.89 -22.91
CA VAL A 34 7.68 19.99 -21.86
C VAL A 34 8.75 19.74 -20.80
N GLN A 35 8.35 19.77 -19.53
CA GLN A 35 9.17 19.34 -18.40
C GLN A 35 8.70 17.95 -17.94
N LEU A 36 9.58 16.94 -18.02
CA LEU A 36 9.26 15.60 -17.55
C LEU A 36 9.98 15.32 -16.23
N VAL A 37 9.19 15.11 -15.18
CA VAL A 37 9.67 14.77 -13.85
C VAL A 37 9.56 13.26 -13.63
N TYR A 38 10.70 12.57 -13.60
CA TYR A 38 10.79 11.14 -13.32
C TYR A 38 11.05 10.89 -11.83
N ARG A 39 10.01 10.41 -11.12
CA ARG A 39 10.13 10.03 -9.70
C ARG A 39 10.51 8.56 -9.57
N ARG A 40 11.80 8.30 -9.39
CA ARG A 40 12.37 6.96 -9.31
C ARG A 40 11.89 6.16 -8.10
N HIS A 41 11.81 4.84 -8.25
CA HIS A 41 11.61 3.91 -7.14
C HIS A 41 12.89 3.82 -6.28
N PRO A 42 12.81 3.56 -4.95
CA PRO A 42 13.99 3.44 -4.10
C PRO A 42 15.04 2.43 -4.58
N SER A 43 14.64 1.39 -5.32
CA SER A 43 15.57 0.41 -5.91
C SER A 43 16.38 0.95 -7.09
N GLU A 44 16.04 2.13 -7.63
CA GLU A 44 16.69 2.75 -8.80
C GLU A 44 17.74 3.80 -8.39
N TRP A 45 18.26 3.73 -7.16
CA TRP A 45 19.11 4.76 -6.56
C TRP A 45 20.35 5.14 -7.40
N ASN A 46 20.84 4.26 -8.28
CA ASN A 46 21.98 4.51 -9.18
C ASN A 46 21.72 4.03 -10.61
N SER A 47 20.52 4.24 -11.17
CA SER A 47 20.22 3.81 -12.55
C SER A 47 21.05 4.60 -13.58
N PRO A 48 21.98 3.96 -14.32
CA PRO A 48 22.77 4.67 -15.33
C PRO A 48 21.90 5.20 -16.48
N ALA A 49 20.85 4.45 -16.86
CA ALA A 49 19.94 4.86 -17.93
C ALA A 49 19.22 6.18 -17.62
N LEU A 50 18.78 6.37 -16.36
CA LEU A 50 18.16 7.62 -15.93
C LEU A 50 19.16 8.78 -15.93
N LEU A 51 20.39 8.53 -15.47
CA LEU A 51 21.45 9.55 -15.45
C LEU A 51 21.86 9.98 -16.86
N GLU A 52 21.98 9.05 -17.81
CA GLU A 52 22.32 9.37 -19.19
C GLU A 52 21.19 10.16 -19.87
N LEU A 53 19.92 9.80 -19.63
CA LEU A 53 18.80 10.56 -20.18
C LEU A 53 18.72 11.98 -19.60
N ALA A 54 18.96 12.13 -18.29
CA ALA A 54 19.00 13.45 -17.64
C ALA A 54 20.17 14.33 -18.11
N LYS A 55 21.30 13.73 -18.51
CA LYS A 55 22.39 14.48 -19.15
C LYS A 55 22.04 14.92 -20.57
N LYS A 56 21.27 14.09 -21.29
CA LYS A 56 20.88 14.35 -22.68
C LYS A 56 19.81 15.45 -22.79
N HIS A 57 18.88 15.50 -21.84
CA HIS A 57 17.73 16.40 -21.85
C HIS A 57 17.68 17.28 -20.61
N ALA A 58 17.89 18.58 -20.76
CA ALA A 58 17.82 19.55 -19.67
C ALA A 58 16.41 19.69 -19.07
N ASN A 59 15.39 19.25 -19.81
CA ASN A 59 13.98 19.21 -19.41
C ASN A 59 13.53 17.84 -18.86
N PHE A 60 14.47 16.92 -18.60
CA PHE A 60 14.22 15.66 -17.89
C PHE A 60 14.80 15.72 -16.47
N HIS A 61 13.93 15.62 -15.47
CA HIS A 61 14.29 15.79 -14.06
C HIS A 61 14.09 14.50 -13.28
N VAL A 62 15.18 13.89 -12.80
CA VAL A 62 15.10 12.71 -11.92
C VAL A 62 15.12 13.17 -10.47
N ILE A 63 14.05 12.88 -9.73
CA ILE A 63 13.84 13.42 -8.38
C ILE A 63 13.61 12.31 -7.34
N PHE A 64 13.92 12.63 -6.08
CA PHE A 64 13.62 11.76 -4.92
C PHE A 64 12.86 12.49 -3.81
N GLU A 65 12.97 13.81 -3.79
CA GLU A 65 12.40 14.70 -2.79
C GLU A 65 10.88 14.74 -2.90
N TYR A 66 10.25 15.07 -1.77
CA TYR A 66 8.81 15.22 -1.62
C TYR A 66 8.01 13.94 -1.86
N SER A 67 6.77 13.97 -1.38
CA SER A 67 5.83 12.86 -1.53
C SER A 67 5.32 12.76 -2.97
N VAL A 68 4.90 11.55 -3.36
CA VAL A 68 4.21 11.32 -4.65
C VAL A 68 3.03 12.28 -4.81
N ARG A 69 2.21 12.44 -3.76
CA ARG A 69 1.08 13.37 -3.73
C ARG A 69 1.43 14.80 -4.12
N GLN A 70 2.55 15.33 -3.62
CA GLN A 70 2.96 16.71 -3.94
C GLN A 70 3.25 16.87 -5.43
N TRP A 71 3.91 15.89 -6.04
CA TRP A 71 4.21 15.90 -7.47
C TRP A 71 2.96 15.65 -8.33
N ILE A 72 2.03 14.80 -7.88
CA ILE A 72 0.75 14.60 -8.56
C ILE A 72 0.00 15.94 -8.69
N VAL A 73 -0.11 16.70 -7.61
CA VAL A 73 -0.84 17.97 -7.63
C VAL A 73 -0.15 19.03 -8.50
N ALA A 74 1.18 19.01 -8.56
CA ALA A 74 1.97 19.96 -9.33
C ALA A 74 2.04 19.67 -10.84
N ALA A 75 1.84 18.43 -11.27
CA ALA A 75 1.92 18.05 -12.68
C ALA A 75 0.58 18.24 -13.42
N ASP A 76 0.67 18.45 -14.73
CA ASP A 76 -0.49 18.52 -15.63
C ASP A 76 -1.01 17.11 -15.95
N ASP A 77 -0.10 16.22 -16.36
CA ASP A 77 -0.38 14.81 -16.67
C ASP A 77 0.53 13.86 -15.90
N ILE A 78 -0.01 12.69 -15.57
CA ILE A 78 0.70 11.62 -14.86
C ILE A 78 0.85 10.39 -15.75
N LEU A 79 2.11 10.00 -15.99
CA LEU A 79 2.45 8.73 -16.61
C LEU A 79 2.74 7.69 -15.51
N ILE A 80 2.05 6.55 -15.54
CA ILE A 80 2.17 5.54 -14.48
C ILE A 80 2.17 4.12 -15.06
N TRP A 81 2.99 3.22 -14.51
CA TRP A 81 3.10 1.84 -15.01
C TRP A 81 2.17 0.87 -14.28
N MET A 82 2.41 0.67 -12.97
CA MET A 82 1.67 -0.30 -12.13
C MET A 82 1.62 0.10 -10.64
N SER A 83 1.60 1.41 -10.34
CA SER A 83 1.64 1.91 -8.96
C SER A 83 0.24 2.18 -8.40
N THR A 84 0.01 1.80 -7.14
CA THR A 84 -1.26 2.10 -6.44
C THR A 84 -1.50 3.59 -6.23
N ALA A 85 -0.50 4.44 -6.45
CA ALA A 85 -0.64 5.89 -6.47
C ALA A 85 -1.64 6.39 -7.54
N ILE A 86 -2.04 5.56 -8.50
CA ILE A 86 -3.12 5.89 -9.46
C ILE A 86 -4.42 6.31 -8.77
N ALA A 87 -4.72 5.78 -7.58
CA ALA A 87 -5.88 6.20 -6.80
C ALA A 87 -5.72 7.66 -6.31
N GLU A 88 -4.52 8.07 -5.90
CA GLU A 88 -4.24 9.46 -5.53
C GLU A 88 -4.38 10.40 -6.74
N VAL A 89 -3.97 9.95 -7.94
CA VAL A 89 -4.14 10.70 -9.19
C VAL A 89 -5.62 10.90 -9.51
N TYR A 90 -6.43 9.86 -9.36
CA TYR A 90 -7.89 9.91 -9.53
C TYR A 90 -8.54 10.94 -8.60
N PHE A 91 -8.26 10.85 -7.30
CA PHE A 91 -8.84 11.79 -6.32
C PHE A 91 -8.29 13.22 -6.47
N ALA A 92 -7.09 13.39 -7.01
CA ALA A 92 -6.53 14.69 -7.37
C ALA A 92 -7.13 15.27 -8.67
N GLN A 93 -7.95 14.50 -9.40
CA GLN A 93 -8.57 14.89 -10.67
C GLN A 93 -7.55 15.34 -11.72
N LYS A 94 -6.43 14.61 -11.81
CA LYS A 94 -5.35 14.89 -12.76
C LYS A 94 -5.43 13.99 -13.99
N GLY A 95 -4.90 14.48 -15.11
CA GLY A 95 -4.68 13.66 -16.31
C GLY A 95 -3.79 12.46 -15.98
N CYS A 96 -4.15 11.28 -16.49
CA CYS A 96 -3.43 10.05 -16.15
C CYS A 96 -3.40 9.08 -17.33
N HIS A 97 -2.22 8.54 -17.59
CA HIS A 97 -2.00 7.54 -18.63
C HIS A 97 -1.26 6.33 -18.05
N VAL A 98 -1.83 5.15 -18.26
CA VAL A 98 -1.16 3.89 -17.91
C VAL A 98 -0.21 3.53 -19.04
N VAL A 99 1.09 3.50 -18.78
CA VAL A 99 2.14 3.25 -19.79
C VAL A 99 2.65 1.82 -19.63
N ARG A 100 2.39 0.93 -20.61
CA ARG A 100 2.78 -0.49 -20.58
C ARG A 100 3.40 -0.93 -21.91
N PRO A 101 4.69 -0.61 -22.15
CA PRO A 101 5.37 -1.02 -23.37
C PRO A 101 5.52 -2.53 -23.50
N GLN A 102 5.60 -3.24 -22.35
CA GLN A 102 5.58 -4.70 -22.30
C GLN A 102 4.35 -5.18 -21.51
N PRO A 103 3.76 -6.32 -21.91
CA PRO A 103 2.67 -6.92 -21.14
C PRO A 103 3.17 -7.37 -19.77
N ILE A 104 2.39 -7.08 -18.73
CA ILE A 104 2.67 -7.53 -17.36
C ILE A 104 1.97 -8.88 -17.17
N PRO A 105 2.66 -9.94 -16.71
CA PRO A 105 2.02 -11.19 -16.37
C PRO A 105 0.95 -10.98 -15.29
N HIS A 106 -0.22 -11.61 -15.47
CA HIS A 106 -1.39 -11.38 -14.61
C HIS A 106 -1.12 -11.58 -13.11
N GLU A 107 -0.20 -12.48 -12.75
CA GLU A 107 0.21 -12.76 -11.37
C GLU A 107 0.95 -11.60 -10.70
N PHE A 108 1.51 -10.69 -11.49
CA PHE A 108 2.21 -9.49 -11.02
C PHE A 108 1.43 -8.20 -11.27
N ASP A 109 0.32 -8.25 -12.02
CA ASP A 109 -0.49 -7.08 -12.32
C ASP A 109 -1.46 -6.78 -11.15
N PRO A 110 -1.35 -5.62 -10.48
CA PRO A 110 -2.24 -5.31 -9.37
C PRO A 110 -3.68 -5.23 -9.86
N VAL A 111 -4.60 -5.86 -9.12
CA VAL A 111 -6.01 -6.02 -9.52
C VAL A 111 -6.71 -4.70 -9.85
N ILE A 112 -6.29 -3.59 -9.25
CA ILE A 112 -6.82 -2.25 -9.56
C ILE A 112 -6.64 -1.86 -11.05
N TYR A 113 -5.64 -2.42 -11.72
CA TYR A 113 -5.37 -2.18 -13.15
C TYR A 113 -6.12 -3.14 -14.09
N GLN A 114 -6.96 -4.03 -13.57
CA GLN A 114 -7.73 -4.96 -14.39
C GLN A 114 -8.61 -4.19 -15.38
N GLY A 115 -8.36 -4.41 -16.68
CA GLY A 115 -9.09 -3.71 -17.75
C GLY A 115 -8.68 -2.25 -17.95
N ALA A 116 -7.56 -1.81 -17.37
CA ALA A 116 -7.07 -0.44 -17.57
C ALA A 116 -6.74 -0.16 -19.04
N ALA A 117 -7.11 1.03 -19.50
CA ALA A 117 -6.71 1.54 -20.81
C ALA A 117 -5.22 1.90 -20.78
N ALA A 118 -4.39 0.98 -21.29
CA ALA A 118 -2.94 1.12 -21.29
C ALA A 118 -2.39 1.52 -22.67
N LEU A 119 -1.42 2.43 -22.66
CA LEU A 119 -0.64 2.83 -23.82
C LEU A 119 0.49 1.83 -24.04
N THR A 120 0.46 1.15 -25.17
CA THR A 120 1.39 0.06 -25.51
C THR A 120 2.32 0.38 -26.68
N SER A 121 2.25 1.60 -27.22
CA SER A 121 3.18 2.11 -28.24
C SER A 121 3.55 3.57 -27.99
N TYR A 122 4.65 4.01 -28.59
CA TYR A 122 5.06 5.41 -28.54
C TYR A 122 4.00 6.32 -29.18
N GLU A 123 3.44 5.89 -30.31
CA GLU A 123 2.50 6.69 -31.09
C GLU A 123 1.23 6.96 -30.27
N ALA A 124 0.77 5.97 -29.50
CA ALA A 124 -0.34 6.13 -28.57
C ALA A 124 0.02 7.06 -27.39
N LEU A 125 1.27 7.05 -26.92
CA LEU A 125 1.76 7.99 -25.92
C LEU A 125 1.82 9.43 -26.43
N GLU A 126 2.36 9.63 -27.62
CA GLU A 126 2.45 10.96 -28.24
C GLU A 126 1.06 11.53 -28.52
N GLU A 127 0.13 10.72 -29.03
CA GLU A 127 -1.26 11.12 -29.25
C GLU A 127 -1.97 11.47 -27.93
N ALA A 128 -1.81 10.63 -26.90
CA ALA A 128 -2.47 10.84 -25.62
C ALA A 128 -2.00 12.10 -24.90
N LEU A 129 -0.70 12.44 -24.98
CA LEU A 129 -0.14 13.65 -24.37
C LEU A 129 -0.42 14.93 -25.18
N ALA A 130 -0.78 14.80 -26.46
CA ALA A 130 -1.21 15.94 -27.29
C ALA A 130 -2.71 16.24 -27.17
N ALA A 131 -3.51 15.24 -26.78
CA ALA A 131 -4.94 15.38 -26.63
C ALA A 131 -5.31 16.12 -25.32
N PRO A 132 -6.44 16.85 -25.30
CA PRO A 132 -7.04 17.29 -24.03
C PRO A 132 -7.30 16.10 -23.12
N HIS A 133 -7.18 16.28 -21.80
CA HIS A 133 -7.31 15.18 -20.84
C HIS A 133 -8.58 14.34 -21.11
N GLY A 134 -8.35 13.08 -21.46
CA GLY A 134 -9.40 12.12 -21.76
C GLY A 134 -10.02 11.51 -20.51
N SER A 135 -10.76 10.42 -20.69
CA SER A 135 -11.27 9.61 -19.58
C SER A 135 -10.11 9.02 -18.76
N PHE A 136 -10.29 8.96 -17.44
CA PHE A 136 -9.35 8.28 -16.55
C PHE A 136 -9.17 6.81 -16.99
N PRO A 137 -7.95 6.24 -16.95
CA PRO A 137 -7.65 4.95 -17.57
C PRO A 137 -8.22 3.74 -16.82
N ILE A 138 -8.77 3.95 -15.62
CA ILE A 138 -9.42 2.91 -14.80
C ILE A 138 -10.84 3.38 -14.48
N ALA A 139 -11.80 2.45 -14.53
CA ALA A 139 -13.18 2.73 -14.19
C ALA A 139 -13.32 3.19 -12.73
N LYS A 140 -14.17 4.20 -12.50
CA LYS A 140 -14.44 4.79 -11.18
C LYS A 140 -14.82 3.73 -10.14
N GLU A 141 -15.66 2.78 -10.54
CA GLU A 141 -16.20 1.73 -9.69
C GLU A 141 -15.11 0.80 -9.15
N VAL A 142 -14.03 0.61 -9.92
CA VAL A 142 -12.87 -0.17 -9.49
C VAL A 142 -12.10 0.60 -8.41
N ILE A 143 -11.83 1.89 -8.63
CA ILE A 143 -11.06 2.70 -7.68
C ILE A 143 -11.84 2.89 -6.38
N GLU A 144 -13.10 3.31 -6.46
CA GLU A 144 -13.95 3.57 -5.30
C GLU A 144 -14.43 2.28 -4.62
N GLY A 145 -14.27 1.12 -5.25
CA GLY A 145 -14.42 -0.18 -4.60
C GLY A 145 -13.26 -0.52 -3.65
N TYR A 146 -12.06 0.01 -3.89
CA TYR A 146 -10.88 -0.20 -3.04
C TYR A 146 -10.61 0.95 -2.08
N PHE A 147 -10.97 2.18 -2.47
CA PHE A 147 -10.67 3.39 -1.73
C PHE A 147 -11.95 4.14 -1.34
N ASP A 148 -11.98 4.64 -0.12
CA ASP A 148 -13.12 5.38 0.41
C ASP A 148 -13.14 6.82 -0.12
N PRO A 149 -14.16 7.22 -0.91
CA PRO A 149 -14.26 8.55 -1.50
C PRO A 149 -14.89 9.58 -0.54
N ALA A 150 -14.95 9.29 0.77
CA ALA A 150 -15.58 10.17 1.74
C ALA A 150 -15.03 11.61 1.69
N PRO A 151 -15.91 12.64 1.73
CA PRO A 151 -15.49 14.04 1.64
C PRO A 151 -14.70 14.49 2.87
N GLN A 152 -14.91 13.87 4.03
CA GLN A 152 -14.15 14.16 5.23
C GLN A 152 -12.81 13.39 5.18
N PRO A 153 -11.66 14.07 5.30
CA PRO A 153 -10.36 13.43 5.30
C PRO A 153 -10.26 12.29 6.33
N ALA A 154 -9.67 11.16 5.92
CA ALA A 154 -9.54 9.98 6.76
C ALA A 154 -8.85 10.26 8.11
N TYR A 155 -7.89 11.19 8.16
CA TYR A 155 -7.19 11.52 9.41
C TYR A 155 -8.11 12.21 10.43
N LEU A 156 -9.09 13.02 10.00
CA LEU A 156 -10.08 13.62 10.88
C LEU A 156 -11.04 12.56 11.40
N ARG A 157 -11.57 11.71 10.50
CA ARG A 157 -12.45 10.60 10.89
C ARG A 157 -11.77 9.63 11.86
N MET A 158 -10.48 9.39 11.67
CA MET A 158 -9.68 8.59 12.60
C MET A 158 -9.54 9.29 13.95
N ALA A 159 -9.27 10.60 13.97
CA ALA A 159 -9.22 11.37 15.21
C ALA A 159 -10.57 11.36 15.95
N ASP A 160 -11.67 11.59 15.23
CA ASP A 160 -13.04 11.53 15.76
C ASP A 160 -13.34 10.14 16.35
N LEU A 161 -12.95 9.07 15.66
CA LEU A 161 -13.09 7.69 16.14
C LEU A 161 -12.26 7.44 17.41
N LEU A 162 -11.04 7.95 17.47
CA LEU A 162 -10.19 7.82 18.67
C LEU A 162 -10.78 8.59 19.85
N GLU A 163 -11.33 9.79 19.64
CA GLU A 163 -12.05 10.54 20.69
C GLU A 163 -13.30 9.78 21.15
N GLN A 164 -14.03 9.17 20.22
CA GLN A 164 -15.19 8.35 20.53
C GLN A 164 -14.80 7.15 21.40
N VAL A 165 -13.77 6.40 21.02
CA VAL A 165 -13.25 5.24 21.79
C VAL A 165 -12.78 5.64 23.18
N LEU A 166 -12.26 6.86 23.35
CA LEU A 166 -11.84 7.36 24.66
C LEU A 166 -13.03 7.73 25.57
N ARG A 167 -14.09 8.31 25.00
CA ARG A 167 -15.24 8.84 25.77
C ARG A 167 -16.32 7.80 26.04
N GLU A 168 -16.54 6.90 25.09
CA GLU A 168 -17.58 5.88 25.19
C GLU A 168 -17.10 4.67 25.99
N PRO A 169 -17.99 3.99 26.73
CA PRO A 169 -17.65 2.70 27.31
C PRO A 169 -17.29 1.69 26.21
N PRO A 170 -16.45 0.68 26.50
CA PRO A 170 -16.11 -0.37 25.55
C PRO A 170 -17.37 -1.00 24.94
N ARG A 171 -17.38 -1.15 23.61
CA ARG A 171 -18.47 -1.85 22.93
C ARG A 171 -18.23 -3.36 23.06
N ASP A 172 -19.17 -4.06 23.67
CA ASP A 172 -19.10 -5.52 23.85
C ASP A 172 -19.48 -6.32 22.58
N HIS A 173 -19.84 -5.64 21.50
CA HIS A 173 -20.21 -6.25 20.22
C HIS A 173 -19.19 -5.88 19.13
N PRO A 174 -18.09 -6.64 19.01
CA PRO A 174 -17.06 -6.38 17.99
C PRO A 174 -17.51 -6.72 16.56
N PHE A 175 -18.72 -7.25 16.38
CA PHE A 175 -19.25 -7.67 15.10
C PHE A 175 -20.67 -7.14 14.91
N ASP A 176 -21.06 -6.93 13.65
CA ASP A 176 -22.43 -6.57 13.29
C ASP A 176 -23.43 -7.63 13.75
N SER A 177 -24.67 -7.20 14.01
CA SER A 177 -25.75 -8.08 14.49
C SER A 177 -26.04 -9.28 13.55
N GLU A 178 -25.73 -9.14 12.27
CA GLU A 178 -25.89 -10.19 11.25
C GLU A 178 -24.73 -11.20 11.26
N PHE A 179 -23.56 -10.81 11.77
CA PHE A 179 -22.40 -11.68 11.83
C PHE A 179 -22.52 -12.65 13.01
N LYS A 180 -22.78 -13.92 12.70
CA LYS A 180 -22.82 -15.00 13.67
C LYS A 180 -21.46 -15.73 13.67
N PRO A 181 -20.54 -15.42 14.61
CA PRO A 181 -19.26 -16.12 14.65
C PRO A 181 -19.49 -17.61 14.86
N HIS A 182 -18.87 -18.45 14.03
CA HIS A 182 -18.90 -19.90 14.24
C HIS A 182 -18.03 -20.26 15.45
N PHE A 183 -18.66 -20.31 16.62
CA PHE A 183 -17.99 -20.62 17.87
C PHE A 183 -17.68 -22.12 17.97
N ASN A 184 -16.43 -22.45 18.26
CA ASN A 184 -15.97 -23.83 18.39
C ASN A 184 -15.54 -24.08 19.84
N TRP A 185 -16.28 -24.94 20.55
CA TRP A 185 -16.01 -25.29 21.95
C TRP A 185 -14.60 -25.82 22.19
N LEU A 186 -14.05 -26.61 21.27
CA LEU A 186 -12.67 -27.10 21.38
C LEU A 186 -11.67 -25.94 21.39
N LYS A 187 -11.88 -24.94 20.51
CA LYS A 187 -11.03 -23.74 20.49
C LYS A 187 -11.16 -22.92 21.78
N PHE A 188 -12.36 -22.82 22.33
CA PHE A 188 -12.60 -22.10 23.58
C PHE A 188 -11.86 -22.74 24.77
N PHE A 189 -12.02 -24.05 24.98
CA PHE A 189 -11.31 -24.74 26.07
C PHE A 189 -9.81 -24.80 25.85
N ALA A 190 -9.35 -24.94 24.61
CA ALA A 190 -7.94 -24.84 24.28
C ALA A 190 -7.37 -23.45 24.65
N LEU A 191 -8.09 -22.38 24.36
CA LEU A 191 -7.68 -21.02 24.71
C LEU A 191 -7.59 -20.83 26.23
N LEU A 192 -8.61 -21.28 26.98
CA LEU A 192 -8.58 -21.28 28.44
C LEU A 192 -7.37 -22.04 29.00
N GLY A 193 -7.08 -23.22 28.45
CA GLY A 193 -5.92 -24.02 28.85
C GLY A 193 -4.60 -23.29 28.63
N VAL A 194 -4.40 -22.68 27.45
CA VAL A 194 -3.17 -21.93 27.15
C VAL A 194 -3.05 -20.64 27.98
N HIS A 195 -4.16 -19.97 28.32
CA HIS A 195 -4.14 -18.86 29.29
C HIS A 195 -3.73 -19.33 30.69
N GLY A 196 -4.21 -20.50 31.13
CA GLY A 196 -3.76 -21.13 32.38
C GLY A 196 -2.26 -21.41 32.36
N MET A 197 -1.73 -21.90 31.23
CA MET A 197 -0.29 -22.10 31.05
C MET A 197 0.50 -20.79 31.16
N ASP A 198 0.04 -19.69 30.55
CA ASP A 198 0.68 -18.36 30.69
C ASP A 198 0.64 -17.87 32.15
N ALA A 199 -0.51 -17.98 32.81
CA ALA A 199 -0.64 -17.58 34.21
C ALA A 199 0.28 -18.37 35.15
N LEU A 200 0.56 -19.63 34.82
CA LEU A 200 1.49 -20.51 35.55
C LEU A 200 2.93 -20.47 35.01
N HIS A 201 3.24 -19.59 34.05
CA HIS A 201 4.56 -19.50 33.40
C HIS A 201 5.08 -20.82 32.82
N LEU A 202 4.16 -21.64 32.30
CA LEU A 202 4.44 -22.95 31.74
C LEU A 202 4.57 -22.88 30.21
N ASP A 203 5.80 -22.71 29.74
CA ASP A 203 6.09 -22.65 28.31
C ASP A 203 5.70 -23.96 27.57
N PRO A 204 4.81 -23.90 26.55
CA PRO A 204 4.44 -25.05 25.73
C PRO A 204 5.61 -25.80 25.10
N ALA A 205 6.75 -25.15 24.86
CA ALA A 205 7.96 -25.78 24.33
C ALA A 205 8.47 -26.94 25.22
N LYS A 206 8.21 -26.88 26.53
CA LYS A 206 8.57 -27.95 27.49
C LYS A 206 7.89 -29.29 27.16
N PHE A 207 6.75 -29.27 26.46
CA PHE A 207 6.01 -30.47 26.07
C PHE A 207 6.41 -31.02 24.70
N HIS A 208 7.36 -30.39 24.00
CA HIS A 208 7.71 -30.77 22.64
C HIS A 208 8.17 -32.24 22.52
N ARG A 209 8.86 -32.76 23.54
CA ARG A 209 9.32 -34.16 23.58
C ARG A 209 8.21 -35.17 23.89
N ILE A 210 7.11 -34.75 24.51
CA ILE A 210 6.01 -35.62 24.95
C ILE A 210 4.89 -35.61 23.92
N CYS A 211 4.52 -34.42 23.43
CA CYS A 211 3.49 -34.24 22.41
C CYS A 211 3.85 -33.07 21.48
N PRO A 212 4.65 -33.32 20.43
CA PRO A 212 5.06 -32.29 19.48
C PRO A 212 3.89 -31.52 18.83
N PRO A 213 2.77 -32.17 18.43
CA PRO A 213 1.62 -31.47 17.85
C PRO A 213 0.99 -30.46 18.82
N PHE A 214 0.81 -30.85 20.10
CA PHE A 214 0.29 -29.97 21.14
C PHE A 214 1.24 -28.80 21.39
N ALA A 215 2.54 -29.06 21.57
CA ALA A 215 3.53 -28.01 21.82
C ALA A 215 3.55 -26.95 20.71
N ARG A 216 3.43 -27.35 19.44
CA ARG A 216 3.36 -26.42 18.30
C ARG A 216 2.08 -25.58 18.32
N PHE A 217 0.93 -26.24 18.53
CA PHE A 217 -0.36 -25.56 18.57
C PHE A 217 -0.48 -24.58 19.75
N ALA A 218 -0.20 -25.05 20.97
CA ALA A 218 -0.24 -24.25 22.19
C ALA A 218 0.82 -23.13 22.15
N GLY A 219 2.03 -23.41 21.65
CA GLY A 219 3.08 -22.41 21.47
C GLY A 219 2.67 -21.24 20.57
N ARG A 220 1.92 -21.51 19.49
CA ARG A 220 1.39 -20.45 18.61
C ARG A 220 0.42 -19.53 19.35
N ILE A 221 -0.54 -20.10 20.08
CA ILE A 221 -1.53 -19.32 20.86
C ILE A 221 -0.83 -18.58 22.01
N TYR A 222 0.04 -19.25 22.74
CA TYR A 222 0.83 -18.68 23.83
C TYR A 222 1.64 -17.47 23.36
N GLY A 223 2.28 -17.58 22.20
CA GLY A 223 3.00 -16.46 21.57
C GLY A 223 2.10 -15.27 21.25
N TYR A 224 0.87 -15.49 20.77
CA TYR A 224 -0.10 -14.41 20.57
C TYR A 224 -0.53 -13.77 21.88
N ILE A 225 -0.79 -14.57 22.93
CA ILE A 225 -1.14 -14.07 24.26
C ILE A 225 -0.03 -13.16 24.79
N GLN A 226 1.23 -13.59 24.72
CA GLN A 226 2.37 -12.74 25.17
C GLN A 226 2.46 -11.43 24.40
N LYS A 227 2.25 -11.46 23.08
CA LYS A 227 2.29 -10.25 22.23
C LYS A 227 1.15 -9.28 22.54
N ALA A 228 -0.04 -9.79 22.84
CA ALA A 228 -1.22 -8.99 23.15
C ALA A 228 -1.28 -8.54 24.62
N LYS A 229 -0.45 -9.14 25.50
CA LYS A 229 -0.46 -8.87 26.94
C LYS A 229 0.05 -7.46 27.23
N VAL A 230 -0.88 -6.58 27.58
CA VAL A 230 -0.56 -5.24 28.08
C VAL A 230 -0.34 -5.31 29.59
N LYS A 231 0.80 -4.83 30.09
CA LYS A 231 1.06 -4.80 31.53
C LYS A 231 0.24 -3.69 32.19
N LYS A 232 -0.27 -3.93 33.41
CA LYS A 232 -0.98 -2.89 34.18
C LYS A 232 -0.16 -1.60 34.37
N ALA A 233 1.16 -1.70 34.42
CA ALA A 233 2.05 -0.54 34.49
C ALA A 233 2.04 0.29 33.20
N ASP A 234 2.02 -0.37 32.03
CA ASP A 234 1.91 0.31 30.73
C ASP A 234 0.55 1.01 30.60
N ILE A 235 -0.53 0.35 31.03
CA ILE A 235 -1.88 0.97 31.08
C ILE A 235 -1.86 2.25 31.92
N ARG A 236 -1.30 2.20 33.13
CA ARG A 236 -1.20 3.38 34.00
C ARG A 236 -0.36 4.50 33.39
N ARG A 237 0.76 4.16 32.75
CA ARG A 237 1.60 5.14 32.05
C ARG A 237 0.83 5.82 30.92
N TRP A 238 0.17 5.05 30.07
CA TRP A 238 -0.61 5.59 28.96
C TRP A 238 -1.78 6.45 29.44
N GLN A 239 -2.46 6.05 30.53
CA GLN A 239 -3.50 6.88 31.14
C GLN A 239 -2.95 8.24 31.58
N ALA A 240 -1.80 8.25 32.28
CA ALA A 240 -1.16 9.50 32.70
C ALA A 240 -0.71 10.37 31.51
N ASP A 241 -0.26 9.76 30.41
CA ASP A 241 0.09 10.48 29.19
C ASP A 241 -1.15 11.12 28.54
N ILE A 242 -2.27 10.40 28.49
CA ILE A 242 -3.55 10.91 28.00
C ILE A 242 -4.03 12.08 28.86
N ASP A 243 -4.06 11.90 30.19
CA ASP A 243 -4.52 12.93 31.13
C ASP A 243 -3.68 14.21 31.00
N ARG A 244 -2.35 14.07 30.83
CA ARG A 244 -1.45 15.20 30.59
C ARG A 244 -1.77 15.94 29.29
N CYS A 245 -2.00 15.22 28.19
CA CYS A 245 -2.35 15.82 26.91
C CYS A 245 -3.71 16.54 26.96
N LEU A 246 -4.69 15.99 27.70
CA LEU A 246 -6.00 16.61 27.88
C LEU A 246 -5.92 17.88 28.73
N ALA A 247 -5.05 17.93 29.75
CA ALA A 247 -4.86 19.10 30.60
C ALA A 247 -4.13 20.27 29.91
N GLN A 248 -3.55 20.06 28.72
CA GLN A 248 -2.87 21.09 27.93
C GLN A 248 -3.78 21.76 26.87
N LYS A 249 -5.02 21.28 26.72
CA LYS A 249 -6.07 21.92 25.90
C LYS A 249 -6.84 22.94 26.74
#